data_AF-A0AAN5C3Y7-F1
#
_entry.id   AF-A0AAN5C3Y7-F1
#
_cell.length_a   1.000
_cell.length_b   1.000
_cell.length_c   1.000
_cell.angle_alpha   90.00
_cell.angle_beta   90.00
_cell.angle_gamma   90.00
#
_symmetry.space_group_name_H-M   'P 1'
#
loop_
_entity.id
_entity.type
_entity.pdbx_description
1 polymer ?
#
loop_
_entity_poly.entity_id
_entity_poly.type
_entity_poly.pdbx_seq_one_letter_code
_entity_poly.pdbx_strand_id
1 'polypeptide(L)'
;MFAKLAFVLLAIEASAQSITSTATSTATSTLPTLQSDWYFIRAVETPYYHSYLQTIPSATPGPAHLASNTNAGQFNIVSGQLVYNTGTEQLYMNVEDPTNKTQRTLQTWFNETENAYGTFAFQGDAVTWTVEDIDRQNTAAWLVCGEDKLYINTGAYGYQTPDGCYDQTVR
;
A
#
# COMPACT_ATOMS: atom_id res chain seq x y z
N MET A 1 29.98 -59.32 40.57
CA MET A 1 28.60 -58.96 40.14
C MET A 1 28.71 -57.82 39.15
N PHE A 2 28.59 -58.10 37.85
CA PHE A 2 28.65 -57.10 36.79
C PHE A 2 27.25 -56.96 36.18
N ALA A 3 26.61 -55.80 36.37
CA ALA A 3 25.32 -55.49 35.78
C ALA A 3 25.51 -55.05 34.33
N LYS A 4 24.96 -55.81 33.37
CA LYS A 4 24.84 -55.41 31.97
C LYS A 4 23.71 -54.39 31.85
N LEU A 5 24.03 -53.15 31.48
CA LEU A 5 23.05 -52.19 30.98
C LEU A 5 22.69 -52.55 29.54
N ALA A 6 21.42 -52.89 29.30
CA ALA A 6 20.86 -53.02 27.97
C ALA A 6 20.40 -51.64 27.47
N PHE A 7 20.91 -51.22 26.32
CA PHE A 7 20.46 -50.03 25.61
C PHE A 7 19.24 -50.41 24.76
N VAL A 8 18.07 -49.84 25.07
CA VAL A 8 16.85 -50.00 24.26
C VAL A 8 16.86 -48.87 23.22
N LEU A 9 16.94 -49.25 21.93
CA LEU A 9 16.85 -48.34 20.80
C LEU A 9 15.36 -48.17 20.44
N LEU A 10 14.80 -46.99 20.67
CA LEU A 10 13.42 -46.65 20.31
C LEU A 10 13.42 -46.13 18.85
N ALA A 11 12.84 -46.89 17.93
CA ALA A 11 12.64 -46.45 16.55
C ALA A 11 11.35 -45.61 16.48
N ILE A 12 11.46 -44.41 15.90
CA ILE A 12 10.35 -43.48 15.70
C ILE A 12 9.98 -43.56 14.22
N GLU A 13 8.85 -44.16 13.88
CA GLU A 13 8.31 -44.17 12.52
C GLU A 13 7.55 -42.85 12.28
N ALA A 14 8.10 -41.98 11.44
CA ALA A 14 7.43 -40.75 11.02
C ALA A 14 6.49 -41.07 9.84
N SER A 15 5.17 -41.07 10.08
CA SER A 15 4.17 -41.11 9.01
C SER A 15 4.05 -39.74 8.36
N ALA A 16 4.45 -39.63 7.09
CA ALA A 16 4.24 -38.43 6.29
C ALA A 16 2.76 -38.33 5.87
N GLN A 17 2.01 -37.42 6.49
CA GLN A 17 0.66 -37.08 6.05
C GLN A 17 0.75 -36.10 4.87
N SER A 18 0.37 -36.57 3.69
CA SER A 18 0.22 -35.74 2.50
C SER A 18 -1.04 -34.87 2.63
N ILE A 19 -0.84 -33.61 3.01
CA ILE A 19 -1.83 -32.54 2.97
C ILE A 19 -2.11 -32.18 1.50
N THR A 20 -3.21 -32.68 0.95
CA THR A 20 -3.77 -32.19 -0.31
C THR A 20 -4.36 -30.80 -0.08
N SER A 21 -3.54 -29.77 -0.33
CA SER A 21 -4.02 -28.40 -0.42
C SER A 21 -5.00 -28.30 -1.59
N THR A 22 -6.29 -28.15 -1.28
CA THR A 22 -7.29 -27.84 -2.29
C THR A 22 -7.03 -26.41 -2.74
N ALA A 23 -6.40 -26.24 -3.91
CA ALA A 23 -6.26 -24.94 -4.53
C ALA A 23 -7.66 -24.38 -4.79
N THR A 24 -8.14 -23.51 -3.90
CA THR A 24 -9.25 -22.64 -4.21
C THR A 24 -8.76 -21.74 -5.33
N SER A 25 -9.24 -21.99 -6.55
CA SER A 25 -9.19 -21.03 -7.64
C SER A 25 -10.01 -19.82 -7.20
N THR A 26 -9.43 -18.94 -6.39
CA THR A 26 -9.99 -17.62 -6.12
C THR A 26 -10.11 -16.97 -7.49
N ALA A 27 -11.35 -16.78 -7.94
CA ALA A 27 -11.63 -16.03 -9.16
C ALA A 27 -10.78 -14.77 -9.10
N THR A 28 -9.84 -14.64 -10.03
CA THR A 28 -8.94 -13.49 -10.09
C THR A 28 -9.88 -12.33 -10.36
N SER A 29 -10.20 -11.58 -9.30
CA SER A 29 -10.98 -10.36 -9.43
C SER A 29 -10.34 -9.56 -10.56
N THR A 30 -11.15 -9.16 -11.54
CA THR A 30 -10.62 -8.49 -12.72
C THR A 30 -10.40 -7.03 -12.36
N LEU A 31 -9.30 -6.46 -12.84
CA LEU A 31 -9.13 -5.01 -12.82
C LEU A 31 -10.27 -4.37 -13.63
N PRO A 32 -10.74 -3.18 -13.24
CA PRO A 32 -11.60 -2.38 -14.10
C PRO A 32 -10.99 -2.19 -15.50
N THR A 33 -11.81 -1.88 -16.49
CA THR A 33 -11.28 -1.51 -17.81
C THR A 33 -10.55 -0.18 -17.70
N LEU A 34 -9.26 -0.18 -18.06
CA LEU A 34 -8.43 1.02 -18.05
C LEU A 34 -8.91 2.00 -19.13
N GLN A 35 -9.18 3.23 -18.74
CA GLN A 35 -9.48 4.32 -19.66
C GLN A 35 -8.18 4.88 -20.25
N SER A 36 -8.25 5.43 -21.48
CA SER A 36 -7.09 6.06 -22.13
C SER A 36 -6.49 7.13 -21.23
N ASP A 37 -5.17 7.16 -21.15
CA ASP A 37 -4.39 8.17 -20.42
C ASP A 37 -4.58 8.15 -18.89
N TRP A 38 -5.14 7.07 -18.34
CA TRP A 38 -5.21 6.81 -16.91
C TRP A 38 -4.35 5.60 -16.52
N TYR A 39 -4.02 5.48 -15.24
CA TYR A 39 -3.13 4.45 -14.70
C TYR A 39 -3.70 3.81 -13.44
N PHE A 40 -3.44 2.52 -13.26
CA PHE A 40 -3.58 1.89 -11.95
C PHE A 40 -2.33 2.17 -11.13
N ILE A 41 -2.52 2.59 -9.87
CA ILE A 41 -1.43 2.74 -8.91
C ILE A 41 -1.53 1.60 -7.90
N ARG A 42 -0.43 0.89 -7.65
CA ARG A 42 -0.36 -0.26 -6.73
C ARG A 42 0.89 -0.25 -5.86
N ALA A 43 0.82 -0.92 -4.72
CA ALA A 43 1.97 -1.21 -3.86
C ALA A 43 2.90 -2.26 -4.47
N VAL A 44 4.19 -2.11 -4.19
CA VAL A 44 5.26 -3.01 -4.67
C VAL A 44 5.94 -3.81 -3.57
N GLU A 45 5.69 -3.50 -2.29
CA GLU A 45 6.31 -4.21 -1.18
C GLU A 45 5.30 -5.04 -0.40
N THR A 46 5.77 -6.11 0.25
CA THR A 46 4.95 -6.88 1.18
C THR A 46 4.62 -6.04 2.43
N PRO A 47 3.45 -6.24 3.07
CA PRO A 47 2.40 -7.21 2.74
C PRO A 47 1.41 -6.74 1.65
N TYR A 48 1.49 -5.49 1.19
CA TYR A 48 0.53 -4.89 0.26
C TYR A 48 0.86 -5.10 -1.23
N TYR A 49 1.81 -5.95 -1.57
CA TYR A 49 2.20 -6.24 -2.94
C TYR A 49 0.98 -6.58 -3.81
N HIS A 50 0.76 -5.82 -4.90
CA HIS A 50 -0.45 -5.87 -5.75
C HIS A 50 -1.77 -5.45 -5.07
N SER A 51 -1.70 -4.62 -4.04
CA SER A 51 -2.86 -3.85 -3.56
C SER A 51 -2.91 -2.51 -4.28
N TYR A 52 -4.11 -2.07 -4.62
CA TYR A 52 -4.36 -0.95 -5.53
C TYR A 52 -4.97 0.24 -4.81
N LEU A 53 -4.50 1.43 -5.17
CA LEU A 53 -4.99 2.71 -4.65
C LEU A 53 -6.47 2.89 -5.00
N GLN A 54 -7.27 3.24 -3.99
CA GLN A 54 -8.69 3.50 -4.13
C GLN A 54 -9.24 4.21 -2.89
N THR A 55 -10.52 4.56 -2.93
CA THR A 55 -11.33 4.92 -1.77
C THR A 55 -12.24 3.76 -1.40
N ILE A 56 -12.78 3.76 -0.18
CA ILE A 56 -13.76 2.77 0.27
C ILE A 56 -14.96 3.51 0.89
N PRO A 57 -16.13 3.56 0.23
CA PRO A 57 -16.46 3.00 -1.08
C PRO A 57 -15.64 3.59 -2.24
N SER A 58 -15.49 2.81 -3.32
CA SER A 58 -14.72 3.22 -4.51
C SER A 58 -15.35 4.44 -5.19
N ALA A 59 -14.50 5.31 -5.75
CA ALA A 59 -14.90 6.51 -6.47
C ALA A 59 -15.77 7.49 -5.64
N THR A 60 -15.54 7.57 -4.33
CA THR A 60 -16.22 8.52 -3.43
C THR A 60 -15.21 9.25 -2.54
N PRO A 61 -15.45 10.52 -2.14
CA PRO A 61 -14.56 11.23 -1.23
C PRO A 61 -14.33 10.45 0.07
N GLY A 62 -13.07 10.37 0.51
CA GLY A 62 -12.71 9.61 1.70
C GLY A 62 -11.22 9.29 1.78
N PRO A 63 -10.78 8.62 2.85
CA PRO A 63 -9.38 8.22 3.02
C PRO A 63 -8.88 7.41 1.83
N ALA A 64 -7.60 7.57 1.51
CA ALA A 64 -6.96 6.74 0.51
C ALA A 64 -6.57 5.39 1.11
N HIS A 65 -6.82 4.32 0.38
CA HIS A 65 -6.53 2.95 0.79
C HIS A 65 -5.75 2.20 -0.27
N LEU A 66 -4.97 1.20 0.13
CA LEU A 66 -4.52 0.13 -0.75
C LEU A 66 -5.34 -1.13 -0.47
N ALA A 67 -6.15 -1.54 -1.44
CA ALA A 67 -7.02 -2.71 -1.29
C ALA A 67 -7.05 -3.58 -2.55
N SER A 68 -8.00 -4.52 -2.64
CA SER A 68 -8.05 -5.46 -3.76
C SER A 68 -8.18 -4.77 -5.12
N ASN A 69 -7.77 -5.47 -6.16
CA ASN A 69 -7.80 -4.96 -7.53
C ASN A 69 -9.21 -4.77 -8.12
N THR A 70 -10.27 -5.29 -7.45
CA THR A 70 -11.65 -5.26 -7.95
C THR A 70 -12.15 -3.85 -8.22
N ASN A 71 -11.79 -2.94 -7.32
CA ASN A 71 -12.27 -1.57 -7.29
C ASN A 71 -11.11 -0.58 -7.43
N ALA A 72 -10.02 -1.04 -8.06
CA ALA A 72 -8.81 -0.25 -8.26
C ALA A 72 -9.15 1.08 -8.94
N GLY A 73 -8.73 2.18 -8.32
CA GLY A 73 -8.90 3.50 -8.90
C GLY A 73 -8.00 3.69 -10.12
N GLN A 74 -8.40 4.64 -10.97
CA GLN A 74 -7.66 5.03 -12.15
C GLN A 74 -7.20 6.47 -11.99
N PHE A 75 -5.90 6.69 -12.09
CA PHE A 75 -5.27 7.94 -11.68
C PHE A 75 -4.40 8.52 -12.77
N ASN A 76 -4.21 9.84 -12.70
CA ASN A 76 -3.22 10.54 -13.48
C ASN A 76 -2.72 11.75 -12.67
N ILE A 77 -1.60 12.32 -13.06
CA ILE A 77 -1.07 13.54 -12.47
C ILE A 77 -1.26 14.69 -13.44
N VAL A 78 -2.10 15.65 -13.07
CA VAL A 78 -2.44 16.83 -13.87
C VAL A 78 -2.07 18.06 -13.06
N SER A 79 -1.18 18.89 -13.59
CA SER A 79 -0.77 20.15 -12.94
C SER A 79 -0.33 20.00 -11.47
N GLY A 80 0.33 18.88 -11.13
CA GLY A 80 0.79 18.61 -9.77
C GLY A 80 -0.23 17.98 -8.84
N GLN A 81 -1.45 17.71 -9.32
CA GLN A 81 -2.52 17.03 -8.57
C GLN A 81 -2.54 15.55 -8.93
N LEU A 82 -2.65 14.66 -7.93
CA LEU A 82 -2.98 13.26 -8.18
C LEU A 82 -4.50 13.14 -8.31
N VAL A 83 -4.97 13.03 -9.55
CA VAL A 83 -6.37 13.01 -9.94
C VAL A 83 -6.87 11.58 -9.99
N TYR A 84 -8.02 11.32 -9.38
CA TYR A 84 -8.76 10.07 -9.44
C TYR A 84 -9.97 10.22 -10.36
N ASN A 85 -9.99 9.43 -11.42
CA ASN A 85 -11.11 9.31 -12.34
C ASN A 85 -12.26 8.50 -11.73
N THR A 86 -13.40 9.16 -11.47
CA THR A 86 -14.64 8.50 -11.02
C THR A 86 -15.62 8.24 -12.15
N GLY A 87 -15.24 8.55 -13.40
CA GLY A 87 -16.04 8.39 -14.61
C GLY A 87 -16.80 9.65 -14.99
N THR A 88 -17.58 10.23 -14.07
CA THR A 88 -18.35 11.47 -14.32
C THR A 88 -17.69 12.71 -13.73
N GLU A 89 -16.90 12.53 -12.68
CA GLU A 89 -16.24 13.60 -11.94
C GLU A 89 -14.78 13.21 -11.66
N GLN A 90 -14.07 14.10 -10.98
CA GLN A 90 -12.70 13.86 -10.56
C GLN A 90 -12.58 14.14 -9.06
N LEU A 91 -11.81 13.31 -8.38
CA LEU A 91 -11.36 13.58 -7.02
C LEU A 91 -9.85 13.83 -7.03
N TYR A 92 -9.36 14.54 -6.03
CA TYR A 92 -7.97 14.93 -5.89
C TYR A 92 -7.42 14.39 -4.58
N MET A 93 -6.28 13.71 -4.63
CA MET A 93 -5.61 13.31 -3.40
C MET A 93 -5.09 14.55 -2.68
N ASN A 94 -5.62 14.79 -1.49
CA ASN A 94 -5.17 15.79 -0.55
C ASN A 94 -4.20 15.18 0.47
N VAL A 95 -3.31 16.01 0.99
CA VAL A 95 -2.34 15.66 2.03
C VAL A 95 -2.54 16.55 3.25
N GLU A 96 -2.40 15.96 4.43
CA GLU A 96 -2.46 16.67 5.70
C GLU A 96 -1.37 17.75 5.78
N ASP A 97 -1.76 18.96 6.17
CA ASP A 97 -0.87 20.08 6.49
C ASP A 97 -0.86 20.30 8.02
N PRO A 98 -0.06 19.53 8.77
CA PRO A 98 -0.01 19.65 10.22
C PRO A 98 0.86 20.84 10.63
N THR A 99 0.54 21.49 11.76
CA THR A 99 1.46 22.48 12.35
C THR A 99 2.78 21.82 12.79
N ASN A 100 2.74 20.56 13.24
CA ASN A 100 3.93 19.81 13.61
C ASN A 100 4.48 19.02 12.41
N LYS A 101 5.61 19.47 11.86
CA LYS A 101 6.27 18.86 10.70
C LYS A 101 7.21 17.69 11.04
N THR A 102 7.30 17.27 12.30
CA THR A 102 8.16 16.15 12.71
C THR A 102 7.44 14.80 12.77
N GLN A 103 6.13 14.77 12.49
CA GLN A 103 5.36 13.53 12.51
C GLN A 103 5.76 12.62 11.34
N ARG A 104 5.73 11.29 11.56
CA ARG A 104 6.21 10.28 10.60
C ARG A 104 5.23 10.01 9.45
N THR A 105 3.97 10.37 9.63
CA THR A 105 2.87 10.10 8.71
C THR A 105 2.12 11.39 8.42
N LEU A 106 1.83 11.68 7.15
CA LEU A 106 0.80 12.64 6.78
C LEU A 106 -0.39 11.89 6.20
N GLN A 107 -1.59 12.15 6.72
CA GLN A 107 -2.81 11.56 6.18
C GLN A 107 -3.01 11.94 4.72
N THR A 108 -3.57 11.00 3.96
CA THR A 108 -4.02 11.27 2.58
C THR A 108 -5.47 10.84 2.40
N TRP A 109 -6.21 11.63 1.61
CA TRP A 109 -7.61 11.38 1.31
C TRP A 109 -7.97 11.96 -0.06
N PHE A 110 -9.03 11.47 -0.68
CA PHE A 110 -9.58 12.03 -1.90
C PHE A 110 -10.75 12.96 -1.59
N ASN A 111 -10.79 14.10 -2.26
CA ASN A 111 -11.85 15.09 -2.13
C ASN A 111 -12.17 15.73 -3.49
N GLU A 112 -13.30 16.40 -3.61
CA GLU A 112 -13.70 17.17 -4.82
C GLU A 112 -12.85 18.44 -4.98
N THR A 113 -12.23 18.92 -3.91
CA THR A 113 -11.33 20.09 -3.94
C THR A 113 -9.90 19.65 -4.17
N GLU A 114 -9.21 20.35 -5.07
CA GLU A 114 -7.78 20.17 -5.33
C GLU A 114 -6.94 20.30 -4.06
N ASN A 115 -5.84 19.54 -4.01
CA ASN A 115 -4.89 19.60 -2.92
C ASN A 115 -4.19 20.95 -2.88
N ALA A 116 -4.23 21.57 -1.71
CA ALA A 116 -3.55 22.84 -1.45
C ALA A 116 -2.13 22.68 -0.91
N TYR A 117 -1.72 21.45 -0.52
CA TYR A 117 -0.48 21.24 0.21
C TYR A 117 0.45 20.21 -0.46
N GLY A 118 1.52 20.74 -1.07
CA GLY A 118 2.50 19.94 -1.82
C GLY A 118 2.06 19.59 -3.24
N THR A 119 2.91 18.84 -3.94
CA THR A 119 2.79 18.54 -5.37
C THR A 119 3.13 17.09 -5.63
N PHE A 120 2.28 16.43 -6.43
CA PHE A 120 2.49 15.07 -6.92
C PHE A 120 3.20 15.08 -8.28
N ALA A 121 4.05 14.08 -8.50
CA ALA A 121 4.66 13.82 -9.80
C ALA A 121 4.92 12.33 -10.00
N PHE A 122 4.97 11.90 -11.26
CA PHE A 122 5.53 10.59 -11.61
C PHE A 122 7.05 10.72 -11.76
N GLN A 123 7.80 9.84 -11.11
CA GLN A 123 9.23 9.66 -11.33
C GLN A 123 9.49 8.23 -11.80
N GLY A 124 9.61 8.04 -13.11
CA GLY A 124 9.51 6.70 -13.69
C GLY A 124 8.09 6.19 -13.56
N ASP A 125 7.91 5.04 -12.91
CA ASP A 125 6.59 4.48 -12.57
C ASP A 125 6.12 4.94 -11.17
N ALA A 126 7.00 5.37 -10.28
CA ALA A 126 6.64 5.72 -8.92
C ALA A 126 5.87 7.05 -8.81
N VAL A 127 4.88 7.06 -7.92
CA VAL A 127 4.20 8.29 -7.48
C VAL A 127 5.04 8.94 -6.39
N THR A 128 5.38 10.20 -6.59
CA THR A 128 6.14 11.03 -5.65
C THR A 128 5.29 12.18 -5.15
N TRP A 129 5.63 12.67 -3.96
CA TRP A 129 5.06 13.88 -3.39
C TRP A 129 6.14 14.74 -2.74
N THR A 130 6.05 16.05 -2.93
CA THR A 130 7.01 17.03 -2.38
C THR A 130 6.28 18.26 -1.85
N VAL A 131 6.90 18.93 -0.87
CA VAL A 131 6.44 20.21 -0.34
C VAL A 131 7.64 21.01 0.15
N GLU A 132 7.53 22.33 0.23
CA GLU A 132 8.67 23.21 0.52
C GLU A 132 9.15 23.13 1.98
N ASP A 133 8.27 22.83 2.91
CA ASP A 133 8.52 22.91 4.36
C ASP A 133 8.80 21.55 5.04
N ILE A 134 8.87 20.46 4.27
CA ILE A 134 9.26 19.13 4.73
C ILE A 134 10.29 18.54 3.78
N ASP A 135 11.53 18.43 4.25
CA ASP A 135 12.59 17.73 3.51
C ASP A 135 12.45 16.21 3.68
N ARG A 136 12.34 15.51 2.55
CA ARG A 136 12.13 14.05 2.51
C ARG A 136 13.29 13.40 1.79
N GLN A 137 13.95 12.45 2.47
CA GLN A 137 15.04 11.67 1.88
C GLN A 137 14.60 10.82 0.68
N ASN A 138 13.33 10.38 0.69
CA ASN A 138 12.72 9.66 -0.41
C ASN A 138 11.30 10.19 -0.64
N THR A 139 11.09 10.87 -1.76
CA THR A 139 9.80 11.47 -2.13
C THR A 139 8.76 10.44 -2.58
N ALA A 140 9.20 9.22 -2.92
CA ALA A 140 8.37 8.06 -3.25
C ALA A 140 8.10 7.14 -2.04
N ALA A 141 8.44 7.57 -0.82
CA ALA A 141 8.18 6.78 0.39
C ALA A 141 6.74 6.94 0.88
N TRP A 142 6.02 5.83 1.00
CA TRP A 142 4.66 5.80 1.51
C TRP A 142 4.58 4.85 2.70
N LEU A 143 3.56 5.04 3.52
CA LEU A 143 3.21 4.11 4.59
C LEU A 143 1.79 3.62 4.37
N VAL A 144 1.58 2.32 4.60
CA VAL A 144 0.23 1.78 4.77
C VAL A 144 0.07 1.42 6.24
N CYS A 145 -0.93 2.00 6.89
CA CYS A 145 -1.15 1.86 8.33
C CYS A 145 -2.60 1.54 8.65
N GLY A 146 -2.82 0.85 9.77
CA GLY A 146 -4.17 0.60 10.31
C GLY A 146 -5.06 -0.13 9.30
N GLU A 147 -6.23 0.45 9.00
CA GLU A 147 -7.25 -0.06 8.06
C GLU A 147 -6.80 0.10 6.59
N ASP A 148 -5.58 -0.34 6.26
CA ASP A 148 -4.98 -0.29 4.93
C ASP A 148 -4.93 1.13 4.32
N LYS A 149 -4.89 2.16 5.18
CA LYS A 149 -4.87 3.57 4.78
C LYS A 149 -3.49 3.96 4.30
N LEU A 150 -3.43 4.72 3.22
CA LEU A 150 -2.19 5.22 2.64
C LEU A 150 -1.82 6.59 3.25
N TYR A 151 -0.55 6.73 3.59
CA TYR A 151 0.03 7.94 4.17
C TYR A 151 1.33 8.30 3.44
N ILE A 152 1.67 9.58 3.45
CA ILE A 152 3.01 10.02 3.11
C ILE A 152 3.96 9.62 4.25
N ASN A 153 5.08 8.98 3.90
CA ASN A 153 6.18 8.77 4.84
C ASN A 153 7.10 9.99 4.83
N THR A 154 7.19 10.73 5.92
CA THR A 154 8.16 11.84 6.08
C THR A 154 9.52 11.36 6.58
N GLY A 155 9.61 10.08 6.94
CA GLY A 155 10.80 9.43 7.47
C GLY A 155 11.72 8.78 6.45
N ALA A 156 12.76 8.12 6.97
CA ALA A 156 13.63 7.27 6.19
C ALA A 156 12.91 5.94 5.87
N TYR A 157 12.85 5.59 4.59
CA TYR A 157 12.20 4.37 4.10
C TYR A 157 12.87 3.11 4.66
N GLY A 158 12.08 2.21 5.24
CA GLY A 158 12.56 0.93 5.79
C GLY A 158 13.37 1.08 7.09
N TYR A 159 13.39 2.27 7.69
CA TYR A 159 14.10 2.53 8.94
C TYR A 159 13.19 3.26 9.94
N GLN A 160 13.02 2.66 11.13
CA GLN A 160 12.10 3.17 12.15
C GLN A 160 10.69 3.42 11.58
N THR A 161 10.21 2.47 10.78
CA THR A 161 8.82 2.41 10.34
C THR A 161 7.92 2.40 11.58
N PRO A 162 6.90 3.26 11.69
CA PRO A 162 6.02 3.27 12.85
C PRO A 162 5.34 1.91 13.08
N ASP A 163 5.13 1.55 14.34
CA ASP A 163 4.44 0.29 14.69
C ASP A 163 3.04 0.24 14.06
N GLY A 164 2.72 -0.89 13.42
CA GLY A 164 1.45 -1.07 12.71
C GLY A 164 1.39 -0.40 11.33
N CYS A 165 2.51 0.12 10.84
CA CYS A 165 2.67 0.62 9.48
C CYS A 165 3.66 -0.23 8.68
N TYR A 166 3.51 -0.20 7.36
CA TYR A 166 4.41 -0.85 6.41
C TYR A 166 4.89 0.16 5.38
N ASP A 167 6.21 0.24 5.19
CA ASP A 167 6.79 1.04 4.11
C ASP A 167 6.38 0.48 2.75
N GLN A 168 6.05 1.39 1.84
CA GLN A 168 5.61 1.07 0.50
C GLN A 168 6.17 2.08 -0.51
N THR A 169 6.48 1.59 -1.70
CA THR A 169 6.51 2.42 -2.90
C THR A 169 5.24 2.12 -3.69
N VAL A 170 4.57 3.15 -4.21
CA VAL A 170 3.40 2.98 -5.08
C VAL A 170 3.71 3.48 -6.48
N ARG A 171 3.26 2.72 -7.49
CA ARG A 171 3.52 2.95 -8.92
C ARG A 171 2.39 2.44 -9.81
#